data_AF-A0A517NWC8-F1
#
_entry.id   AF-A0A517NWC8-F1
#
_cell.length_a   1.000
_cell.length_b   1.000
_cell.length_c   1.000
_cell.angle_alpha   90.00
_cell.angle_beta   90.00
_cell.angle_gamma   90.00
#
_symmetry.space_group_name_H-M   'P 1'
#
loop_
_entity.id
_entity.type
_entity.pdbx_description
1 polymer ?
#
loop_
_entity_poly.entity_id
_entity_poly.type
_entity_poly.pdbx_seq_one_letter_code
_entity_poly.pdbx_strand_id
1 'polypeptide(L)'
;MASQPRLAFSLLELLAALTIVGVLAVIVAPRIGTGAKVSQAASCDVNAGVIEVQVSLWRHKKGDWPASTLVDIGADTDFFPEGLPTCPVDDSAYQIDLSTGHVVGHSH
;
A
#
# COMPACT_ATOMS: atom_id res chain seq x y z
N MET A 1 16.39 9.03 -58.18
CA MET A 1 16.01 9.20 -56.76
C MET A 1 14.50 9.08 -56.68
N ALA A 2 13.98 7.87 -56.42
CA ALA A 2 12.55 7.60 -56.47
C ALA A 2 11.88 8.15 -55.20
N SER A 3 10.96 9.10 -55.36
CA SER A 3 10.18 9.66 -54.25
C SER A 3 9.16 8.64 -53.80
N GLN A 4 9.27 8.12 -52.58
CA GLN A 4 8.28 7.21 -52.03
C GLN A 4 6.96 7.95 -51.76
N PRO A 5 5.80 7.39 -52.15
CA PRO A 5 4.51 7.99 -51.83
C PRO A 5 4.29 7.95 -50.32
N ARG A 6 3.95 9.11 -49.74
CA ARG A 6 3.55 9.22 -48.34
C ARG A 6 2.13 8.66 -48.22
N LEU A 7 1.98 7.47 -47.63
CA LEU A 7 0.68 6.88 -47.34
C LEU A 7 0.01 7.74 -46.26
N ALA A 8 -1.06 8.44 -46.64
CA ALA A 8 -1.90 9.19 -45.72
C ALA A 8 -3.01 8.27 -45.19
N PHE A 9 -3.15 8.19 -43.87
CA PHE A 9 -4.23 7.44 -43.21
C PHE A 9 -5.60 8.05 -43.53
N SER A 10 -6.60 7.21 -43.77
CA SER A 10 -7.99 7.65 -43.96
C SER A 10 -8.63 8.05 -42.63
N LEU A 11 -9.59 9.00 -42.65
CA LEU A 11 -10.37 9.38 -41.46
C LEU A 11 -11.12 8.19 -40.85
N LEU A 12 -11.60 7.26 -41.70
CA LEU A 12 -12.25 6.02 -41.23
C LEU A 12 -11.27 5.10 -40.51
N GLU A 13 -10.02 5.05 -40.96
CA GLU A 13 -8.98 4.23 -40.36
C GLU A 13 -8.57 4.78 -38.99
N LEU A 14 -8.49 6.12 -38.86
CA LEU A 14 -8.27 6.78 -37.57
C LEU A 14 -9.43 6.52 -36.61
N LEU A 15 -10.68 6.62 -37.07
CA LEU A 15 -11.86 6.33 -36.25
C LEU A 15 -11.89 4.87 -35.79
N ALA A 16 -11.59 3.91 -36.68
CA ALA A 16 -11.50 2.50 -36.33
C ALA A 16 -10.38 2.22 -35.32
N ALA A 17 -9.22 2.87 -35.45
CA ALA A 17 -8.14 2.73 -34.47
C ALA A 17 -8.53 3.31 -33.10
N LEU A 18 -9.18 4.48 -33.08
CA LEU A 18 -9.63 5.14 -31.84
C LEU A 18 -10.70 4.31 -31.11
N THR A 19 -11.63 3.69 -31.82
CA THR A 19 -12.63 2.83 -31.18
C THR A 19 -11.97 1.61 -30.54
N ILE A 20 -10.99 0.99 -31.20
CA ILE A 20 -10.22 -0.13 -30.64
C ILE A 20 -9.48 0.31 -29.38
N VAL A 21 -8.75 1.44 -29.42
CA VAL A 21 -8.03 1.96 -28.24
C VAL A 21 -8.99 2.30 -27.11
N GLY A 22 -10.15 2.89 -27.40
CA GLY A 22 -11.17 3.21 -26.41
C GLY A 22 -11.69 1.98 -25.67
N VAL A 23 -12.02 0.91 -26.40
CA VAL A 23 -12.45 -0.36 -25.79
C VAL A 23 -11.33 -0.98 -24.95
N LEU A 24 -10.09 -0.97 -25.44
CA LEU A 24 -8.94 -1.48 -24.69
C LEU A 24 -8.69 -0.69 -23.40
N ALA A 25 -8.80 0.64 -23.44
CA ALA A 25 -8.59 1.51 -22.29
C ALA A 25 -9.58 1.20 -21.16
N VAL A 26 -10.86 0.97 -21.48
CA VAL A 26 -11.90 0.62 -20.50
C VAL A 26 -11.61 -0.72 -19.81
N ILE A 27 -11.06 -1.70 -20.54
CA ILE A 27 -10.73 -3.02 -19.98
C ILE A 27 -9.49 -2.95 -19.08
N VAL A 28 -8.48 -2.18 -19.45
CA VAL A 28 -7.18 -2.15 -18.75
C VAL A 28 -7.24 -1.30 -17.47
N ALA A 29 -7.95 -0.18 -17.47
CA ALA A 29 -8.01 0.76 -16.36
C ALA A 29 -8.34 0.15 -14.97
N PRO A 30 -9.41 -0.66 -14.80
CA PRO A 30 -9.75 -1.21 -13.47
C PRO A 30 -8.71 -2.19 -12.92
N ARG A 31 -7.94 -2.85 -13.80
CA ARG A 31 -6.95 -3.85 -13.39
C ARG A 31 -5.77 -3.26 -12.63
N ILE A 32 -5.42 -2.01 -12.92
CA ILE A 32 -4.25 -1.33 -12.31
C ILE A 32 -4.58 -0.91 -10.87
N GLY A 33 -5.83 -0.51 -10.59
CA GLY A 33 -6.21 0.01 -9.27
C GLY A 33 -6.50 -1.05 -8.21
N THR A 34 -7.04 -2.20 -8.59
CA THR A 34 -7.46 -3.24 -7.62
C THR A 34 -6.26 -3.96 -6.99
N GLY A 35 -5.20 -4.22 -7.76
CA GLY A 35 -3.99 -4.86 -7.25
C GLY A 35 -3.30 -4.04 -6.16
N ALA A 36 -3.21 -2.72 -6.34
CA ALA A 36 -2.60 -1.81 -5.36
C ALA A 36 -3.37 -1.79 -4.03
N LYS A 37 -4.71 -1.76 -4.08
CA LYS A 37 -5.55 -1.77 -2.86
C LYS A 37 -5.39 -3.05 -2.06
N VAL A 38 -5.39 -4.20 -2.72
CA VAL A 38 -5.18 -5.50 -2.07
C VAL A 38 -3.78 -5.58 -1.45
N SER A 39 -2.75 -5.10 -2.16
CA SER A 39 -1.39 -5.10 -1.61
C SER A 39 -1.23 -4.15 -0.42
N GLN A 40 -1.92 -3.00 -0.42
CA GLN A 40 -1.91 -2.06 0.70
C GLN A 40 -2.59 -2.67 1.92
N ALA A 41 -3.78 -3.27 1.77
CA ALA A 41 -4.46 -3.95 2.88
C ALA A 41 -3.59 -5.06 3.49
N ALA A 42 -3.04 -5.95 2.65
CA ALA A 42 -2.14 -7.00 3.11
C ALA A 42 -0.87 -6.46 3.79
N SER A 43 -0.32 -5.33 3.31
CA SER A 43 0.83 -4.69 3.95
C SER A 43 0.45 -4.08 5.30
N CYS A 44 -0.77 -3.55 5.43
CA CYS A 44 -1.29 -3.03 6.70
C CYS A 44 -1.42 -4.15 7.75
N ASP A 45 -1.91 -5.33 7.35
CA ASP A 45 -1.99 -6.52 8.21
C ASP A 45 -0.61 -7.02 8.65
N VAL A 46 0.35 -7.06 7.72
CA VAL A 46 1.73 -7.47 8.03
C VAL A 46 2.38 -6.49 9.00
N ASN A 47 2.23 -5.17 8.77
CA ASN A 47 2.74 -4.15 9.67
C ASN A 47 2.14 -4.29 11.07
N ALA A 48 0.83 -4.53 11.18
CA ALA A 48 0.17 -4.78 12.45
C ALA A 48 0.79 -6.00 13.17
N GLY A 49 0.96 -7.13 12.47
CA GLY A 49 1.60 -8.32 13.03
C GLY A 49 3.06 -8.09 13.48
N VAL A 50 3.84 -7.34 12.70
CA VAL A 50 5.22 -6.95 13.10
C VAL A 50 5.20 -6.12 14.37
N ILE A 51 4.29 -5.14 14.46
CA ILE A 51 4.14 -4.30 15.65
C ILE A 51 3.81 -5.14 16.88
N GLU A 52 2.85 -6.07 16.79
CA GLU A 52 2.48 -6.94 17.90
C GLU A 52 3.67 -7.80 18.40
N VAL A 53 4.50 -8.28 17.48
CA VAL A 53 5.72 -9.02 17.84
C VAL A 53 6.72 -8.12 18.57
N GLN A 54 6.97 -6.91 18.07
CA GLN A 54 7.91 -5.97 18.70
C GLN A 54 7.42 -5.49 20.07
N VAL A 55 6.12 -5.20 20.19
CA VAL A 55 5.46 -4.81 21.44
C VAL A 55 5.49 -5.95 22.47
N SER A 56 5.34 -7.20 22.02
CA SER A 56 5.53 -8.38 22.87
C SER A 56 6.98 -8.49 23.36
N LEU A 57 7.96 -8.32 22.46
CA LEU A 57 9.38 -8.31 22.83
C LEU A 57 9.71 -7.18 23.81
N TRP A 58 9.13 -6.00 23.61
CA TRP A 58 9.27 -4.86 24.51
C TRP A 58 8.78 -5.21 25.90
N ARG A 59 7.57 -5.77 26.01
CA ARG A 59 7.02 -6.22 27.30
C ARG A 59 7.93 -7.24 27.98
N HIS A 60 8.50 -8.17 27.22
CA HIS A 60 9.46 -9.13 27.77
C HIS A 60 10.74 -8.48 28.30
N LYS A 61 11.24 -7.41 27.66
CA LYS A 61 12.48 -6.73 28.06
C LYS A 61 12.29 -5.69 29.16
N LYS A 62 11.16 -4.96 29.15
CA LYS A 62 10.91 -3.79 30.01
C LYS A 62 9.94 -4.09 31.16
N GLY A 63 9.16 -5.17 31.05
CA GLY A 63 8.16 -5.58 32.04
C GLY A 63 6.75 -5.03 31.81
N ASP A 64 6.65 -3.90 31.10
CA ASP A 64 5.38 -3.22 30.79
C ASP A 64 5.18 -3.06 29.29
N TRP A 65 3.93 -2.82 28.88
CA TRP A 65 3.62 -2.45 27.51
C TRP A 65 4.17 -1.06 27.17
N PRO A 66 4.52 -0.80 25.89
CA PRO A 66 4.84 0.54 25.43
C PRO A 66 3.58 1.43 25.46
N ALA A 67 3.77 2.73 25.23
CA ALA A 67 2.67 3.68 25.10
C ALA A 67 1.68 3.20 24.03
N SER A 68 0.39 3.46 24.22
CA SER A 68 -0.65 3.01 23.27
C SER A 68 -0.48 3.61 21.87
N THR A 69 0.16 4.78 21.79
CA THR A 69 0.54 5.45 20.54
C THR A 69 1.85 4.96 19.95
N LEU A 70 2.53 4.02 20.61
CA LEU A 70 3.82 3.43 20.23
C LEU A 70 4.98 4.44 20.12
N VAL A 71 4.81 5.69 20.59
CA VAL A 71 5.80 6.76 20.43
C VAL A 71 7.16 6.44 21.09
N ASP A 72 7.14 5.66 22.17
CA ASP A 72 8.32 5.21 22.90
C ASP A 72 9.07 4.10 22.16
N ILE A 73 8.39 3.01 21.81
CA ILE A 73 9.00 1.91 21.06
C ILE A 73 9.41 2.33 19.64
N GLY A 74 8.67 3.26 19.02
CA GLY A 74 8.96 3.78 17.70
C GLY A 74 10.18 4.72 17.64
N ALA A 75 10.59 5.28 18.77
CA ALA A 75 11.83 6.05 18.88
C ALA A 75 13.05 5.17 19.19
N ASP A 76 12.81 3.91 19.58
CA ASP A 76 13.86 2.95 19.93
C ASP A 76 14.29 2.13 18.70
N THR A 77 15.50 2.43 18.22
CA THR A 77 16.08 1.79 17.03
C THR A 77 16.35 0.28 17.22
N ASP A 78 16.35 -0.22 18.46
CA ASP A 78 16.48 -1.66 18.73
C ASP A 78 15.22 -2.45 18.35
N PHE A 79 14.07 -1.77 18.25
CA PHE A 79 12.78 -2.37 17.88
C PHE A 79 12.32 -1.93 16.49
N PHE A 80 12.47 -0.64 16.18
CA PHE A 80 12.11 -0.06 14.89
C PHE A 80 13.27 0.78 14.34
N PRO A 81 14.24 0.16 13.64
CA PRO A 81 15.41 0.87 13.11
C PRO A 81 15.05 1.93 12.07
N GLU A 82 13.99 1.70 11.30
CA GLU A 82 13.49 2.61 10.27
C GLU A 82 12.33 3.49 10.78
N GLY A 83 12.03 3.43 12.08
CA GLY A 83 10.84 4.05 12.68
C GLY A 83 9.56 3.24 12.49
N LEU A 84 8.47 3.77 13.04
CA LEU A 84 7.15 3.14 12.94
C LEU A 84 6.54 3.31 11.54
N PRO A 85 6.03 2.22 10.93
CA PRO A 85 5.28 2.33 9.69
C PRO A 85 3.91 2.98 9.93
N THR A 86 3.34 3.57 8.87
CA THR A 86 1.92 3.96 8.80
C THR A 86 1.13 2.92 8.01
N CYS A 87 -0.19 2.87 8.18
CA CYS A 87 -1.01 1.99 7.37
C CYS A 87 -1.04 2.52 5.92
N PRO A 88 -0.64 1.72 4.91
CA PRO A 88 -0.54 2.18 3.52
C PRO A 88 -1.89 2.32 2.80
N VAL A 89 -3.01 2.03 3.49
CA VAL A 89 -4.37 2.20 2.96
C VAL A 89 -4.87 3.62 3.18
N ASP A 90 -4.63 4.19 4.37
CA ASP A 90 -5.21 5.47 4.81
C ASP A 90 -4.20 6.41 5.51
N ASP A 91 -2.93 6.03 5.54
CA ASP A 91 -1.82 6.73 6.22
C ASP A 91 -2.03 6.92 7.73
N SER A 92 -2.96 6.19 8.34
CA SER A 92 -3.22 6.29 9.77
C SER A 92 -2.10 5.62 10.60
N ALA A 93 -1.88 6.16 11.80
CA ALA A 93 -0.91 5.62 12.74
C ALA A 93 -1.47 4.40 13.48
N TYR A 94 -0.60 3.46 13.81
CA TYR A 94 -0.96 2.28 14.60
C TYR A 94 -1.11 2.63 16.08
N GLN A 95 -2.06 1.96 16.73
CA GLN A 95 -2.26 1.99 18.17
C GLN A 95 -2.44 0.57 18.69
N ILE A 96 -2.05 0.36 19.94
CA ILE A 96 -2.24 -0.92 20.62
C ILE A 96 -3.22 -0.82 21.77
N ASP A 97 -3.93 -1.92 22.02
CA ASP A 97 -4.66 -2.14 23.26
C ASP A 97 -3.67 -2.51 24.37
N LEU A 98 -3.61 -1.72 25.44
CA LEU A 98 -2.69 -1.92 26.56
C LEU A 98 -3.02 -3.14 27.43
N SER A 99 -4.19 -3.76 27.26
CA SER A 99 -4.55 -4.99 27.96
C SER A 99 -4.06 -6.23 27.24
N THR A 100 -4.08 -6.22 25.90
CA THR A 100 -3.77 -7.39 25.07
C THR A 100 -2.45 -7.29 24.31
N GLY A 101 -1.99 -6.06 24.01
CA GLY A 101 -0.85 -5.80 23.13
C GLY A 101 -1.16 -5.86 21.64
N HIS A 102 -2.44 -6.08 21.27
CA HIS A 102 -2.88 -6.16 19.87
C HIS A 102 -3.10 -4.79 19.26
N VAL A 103 -2.93 -4.70 17.94
CA VAL A 103 -3.21 -3.49 17.16
C VAL A 103 -4.72 -3.28 17.03
N VAL A 104 -5.16 -2.03 17.12
CA VAL A 104 -6.59 -1.66 17.10
C VAL A 104 -6.93 -0.84 15.85
N GLY A 105 -7.99 -1.23 15.14
CA GLY A 105 -8.66 -0.37 14.15
C GLY A 105 -8.19 -0.47 12.69
N HIS A 106 -7.30 -1.41 12.35
CA HIS A 106 -6.64 -1.51 11.03
C HIS A 106 -7.12 -2.70 10.18
N SER A 107 -8.42 -2.99 10.18
CA SER A 107 -9.01 -4.06 9.34
C SER A 107 -9.56 -3.47 8.04
N HIS A 108 -9.04 -3.91 6.88
CA HIS A 108 -9.38 -3.40 5.55
C HIS A 108 -9.91 -4.45 4.58
#